data_AF-A0A172QQA2-F1
#
_entry.id   AF-A0A172QQA2-F1
#
_cell.length_a   1.000
_cell.length_b   1.000
_cell.length_c   1.000
_cell.angle_alpha   90.00
_cell.angle_beta   90.00
_cell.angle_gamma   90.00
#
_symmetry.space_group_name_H-M   'P 1'
#
loop_
_entity.id
_entity.type
_entity.pdbx_description
1 polymer ?
#
loop_
_entity_poly.entity_id
_entity_poly.type
_entity_poly.pdbx_seq_one_letter_code
_entity_poly.pdbx_strand_id
1 'polypeptide(L)'
;MNKRGWFARRVFPDGEEPDPRFTLANERTFLAWTRTSLAFLAGGIAFEAFQISGLSDTVRTTIAVFIIAVGMIIAAGAAVRWMNVERAMREQKPLPVPAIIPFLSIAALVASAAVMVLIVIQ
;
A
#
# COMPACT_ATOMS: atom_id res chain seq x y z
N MET A 1 -15.57 7.79 -31.64
CA MET A 1 -14.43 8.73 -31.60
C MET A 1 -13.84 8.72 -30.19
N ASN A 2 -12.65 8.14 -30.02
CA ASN A 2 -12.03 7.75 -28.75
C ASN A 2 -11.89 8.92 -27.76
N LYS A 3 -12.78 8.99 -26.77
CA LYS A 3 -12.71 9.91 -25.62
C LYS A 3 -11.74 9.38 -24.55
N ARG A 4 -10.54 8.97 -24.95
CA ARG A 4 -9.49 8.63 -23.97
C ARG A 4 -8.97 9.92 -23.34
N GLY A 5 -9.20 10.11 -22.04
CA GLY A 5 -8.62 11.20 -21.25
C GLY A 5 -7.09 11.19 -21.36
N TRP A 6 -6.47 12.37 -21.29
CA TRP A 6 -5.02 12.51 -21.51
C TRP A 6 -4.17 11.62 -20.58
N PHE A 7 -4.61 11.44 -19.33
CA PHE A 7 -3.94 10.57 -18.36
C PHE A 7 -3.92 9.10 -18.80
N ALA A 8 -5.03 8.59 -19.33
CA ALA A 8 -5.13 7.22 -19.81
C ALA A 8 -4.19 6.96 -21.00
N ARG A 9 -4.02 7.92 -21.91
CA ARG A 9 -3.09 7.80 -23.05
C ARG A 9 -1.62 7.79 -22.62
N ARG A 10 -1.28 8.48 -21.54
CA ARG A 10 0.09 8.58 -21.04
C ARG A 10 0.52 7.34 -20.25
N VAL A 11 -0.40 6.77 -19.48
CA VAL A 11 -0.14 5.59 -18.64
C VAL A 11 -0.33 4.28 -19.43
N PHE A 12 -1.29 4.24 -20.35
CA PHE A 12 -1.60 3.07 -21.17
C PHE A 12 -1.71 3.46 -22.66
N PRO A 13 -0.58 3.63 -23.35
CA PRO A 13 -0.57 3.98 -24.78
C PRO A 13 -1.12 2.85 -25.66
N ASP A 14 -0.87 1.60 -25.29
CA ASP A 14 -1.14 0.39 -26.09
C ASP A 14 -2.16 -0.55 -25.41
N GLY A 15 -2.77 -1.44 -26.20
CA GLY A 15 -3.72 -2.47 -25.75
C GLY A 15 -5.20 -2.11 -25.92
N GLU A 16 -6.04 -3.15 -25.87
CA GLU A 16 -7.49 -3.00 -25.94
C GLU A 16 -8.05 -2.54 -24.59
N GLU A 17 -9.16 -1.81 -24.64
CA GLU A 17 -9.79 -1.31 -23.41
C GLU A 17 -10.41 -2.49 -22.65
N PRO A 18 -9.99 -2.75 -21.38
CA PRO A 18 -10.53 -3.86 -20.62
C PRO A 18 -12.03 -3.68 -20.40
N ASP A 19 -12.73 -4.79 -20.16
CA ASP A 19 -14.12 -4.71 -19.73
C ASP A 19 -14.22 -3.84 -18.46
N PRO A 20 -15.06 -2.79 -18.47
CA PRO A 20 -15.20 -1.85 -17.35
C PRO A 20 -15.42 -2.53 -16.00
N ARG A 21 -16.06 -3.72 -15.97
CA ARG A 21 -16.29 -4.46 -14.72
C ARG A 21 -14.99 -4.82 -14.00
N PHE A 22 -13.95 -5.21 -14.74
CA PHE A 22 -12.68 -5.65 -14.17
C PHE A 22 -11.81 -4.47 -13.75
N THR A 23 -11.81 -3.39 -14.53
CA THR A 23 -11.18 -2.13 -14.14
C THR A 23 -11.78 -1.59 -12.83
N LEU A 24 -13.11 -1.54 -12.70
CA LEU A 24 -13.79 -1.11 -11.48
C LEU A 24 -13.51 -2.04 -10.28
N ALA A 25 -13.34 -3.35 -10.51
CA ALA A 25 -12.93 -4.28 -9.46
C ALA A 25 -11.47 -4.03 -8.99
N ASN A 26 -10.56 -3.73 -9.94
CA ASN A 26 -9.18 -3.39 -9.62
C ASN A 26 -9.09 -2.06 -8.84
N GLU A 27 -9.85 -1.05 -9.25
CA GLU A 27 -9.96 0.24 -8.55
C GLU A 27 -10.47 0.07 -7.12
N ARG A 28 -11.52 -0.74 -6.90
CA ARG A 28 -11.99 -1.04 -5.53
C ARG A 28 -10.90 -1.66 -4.67
N THR A 29 -10.10 -2.55 -5.24
CA THR A 29 -8.98 -3.15 -4.49
C THR A 29 -7.91 -2.11 -4.20
N PHE A 30 -7.57 -1.26 -5.16
CA PHE A 30 -6.66 -0.14 -4.95
C PHE A 30 -7.13 0.78 -3.83
N LEU A 31 -8.39 1.22 -3.87
CA LEU A 31 -8.97 2.11 -2.85
C LEU A 31 -9.01 1.44 -1.46
N ALA A 32 -9.31 0.14 -1.39
CA ALA A 32 -9.27 -0.60 -0.13
C ALA A 32 -7.86 -0.61 0.49
N TRP A 33 -6.82 -0.75 -0.33
CA TRP A 33 -5.43 -0.73 0.11
C TRP A 33 -4.97 0.67 0.48
N THR A 34 -5.37 1.69 -0.28
CA THR A 34 -5.12 3.11 0.04
C THR A 34 -5.71 3.46 1.40
N ARG A 35 -6.94 3.02 1.70
CA ARG A 35 -7.54 3.20 3.03
C ARG A 35 -6.67 2.60 4.14
N THR A 36 -6.16 1.39 3.95
CA THR A 36 -5.25 0.78 4.93
C THR A 36 -3.98 1.63 5.08
N SER A 37 -3.35 2.04 3.99
CA SER A 37 -2.15 2.89 4.08
C SER A 37 -2.37 4.21 4.84
N LEU A 38 -3.54 4.85 4.64
CA LEU A 38 -3.91 6.07 5.34
C LEU A 38 -4.17 5.83 6.83
N ALA A 39 -4.74 4.68 7.20
CA ALA A 39 -4.89 4.31 8.61
C ALA A 39 -3.53 4.14 9.30
N PHE A 40 -2.55 3.53 8.63
CA PHE A 40 -1.17 3.44 9.15
C PHE A 40 -0.52 4.81 9.29
N LEU A 41 -0.62 5.67 8.25
CA LEU A 41 -0.12 7.05 8.32
C LEU A 41 -0.71 7.82 9.49
N ALA A 42 -2.04 7.83 9.62
CA ALA A 42 -2.73 8.51 10.71
C ALA A 42 -2.35 7.91 12.07
N GLY A 43 -2.28 6.57 12.17
CA GLY A 43 -1.90 5.86 13.39
C GLY A 43 -0.48 6.17 13.84
N GLY A 44 0.49 6.22 12.93
CA GLY A 44 1.88 6.56 13.25
C GLY A 44 2.06 8.01 13.66
N ILE A 45 1.38 8.95 12.98
CA ILE A 45 1.38 10.37 13.36
C ILE A 45 0.73 10.55 14.74
N ALA A 46 -0.42 9.93 14.97
CA ALA A 46 -1.09 9.98 16.27
C ALA A 46 -0.20 9.37 17.37
N PHE A 47 0.42 8.21 17.11
CA PHE A 47 1.32 7.56 18.06
C PHE A 47 2.48 8.46 18.49
N GLU A 48 3.10 9.20 17.55
CA GLU A 48 4.16 10.16 17.90
C GLU A 48 3.64 11.37 18.67
N ALA A 49 2.41 11.81 18.38
CA ALA A 49 1.80 12.97 19.02
C ALA A 49 1.44 12.73 20.49
N PHE A 50 1.17 11.48 20.89
CA PHE A 50 0.86 11.13 22.27
C PHE A 50 2.13 10.83 23.07
N GLN A 51 2.38 11.62 24.11
CA GLN A 51 3.43 11.36 25.09
C GLN A 51 3.02 10.16 25.95
N ILE A 52 3.62 8.99 25.69
CA ILE A 52 3.38 7.78 26.47
C ILE A 52 4.44 7.69 27.59
N SER A 53 3.99 7.84 28.83
CA SER A 53 4.82 7.71 30.03
C SER A 53 5.50 6.34 30.08
N GLY A 54 6.82 6.30 30.20
CA GLY A 54 7.62 5.06 30.26
C GLY A 54 8.31 4.67 28.94
N LEU A 55 7.92 5.25 27.81
CA LEU A 55 8.63 5.10 26.54
C LEU A 55 9.69 6.20 26.40
N SER A 56 10.92 5.82 26.03
CA SER A 56 11.93 6.81 25.65
C SER A 56 11.53 7.51 24.35
N ASP A 57 11.90 8.80 24.21
CA ASP A 57 11.60 9.56 22.99
C ASP A 57 12.12 8.85 21.74
N THR A 58 13.33 8.27 21.80
CA THR A 58 13.93 7.52 20.69
C THR A 58 13.10 6.30 20.29
N VAL A 59 12.61 5.52 21.24
CA VAL A 59 11.78 4.33 20.96
C VAL A 59 10.43 4.76 20.37
N ARG A 60 9.80 5.80 20.92
CA ARG A 60 8.52 6.31 20.42
C ARG A 60 8.64 6.76 18.96
N THR A 61 9.62 7.61 18.66
CA THR A 61 9.87 8.09 17.29
C THR A 61 10.21 6.94 16.34
N THR A 62 10.98 5.95 16.79
CA THR A 62 11.31 4.77 15.97
C THR A 62 10.06 3.99 15.60
N ILE A 63 9.16 3.74 16.54
CA ILE A 63 7.89 3.03 16.29
C ILE A 63 6.99 3.86 15.37
N ALA A 64 6.87 5.17 15.58
CA ALA A 64 6.06 6.04 14.74
C ALA A 64 6.55 6.05 13.28
N VAL A 65 7.85 6.27 13.07
CA VAL A 65 8.49 6.25 11.75
C VAL A 65 8.28 4.90 11.08
N PHE A 66 8.42 3.82 11.83
CA PHE A 66 8.19 2.47 11.33
C PHE A 66 6.74 2.27 10.85
N ILE A 67 5.74 2.65 11.65
CA ILE A 67 4.32 2.54 11.29
C ILE A 67 4.02 3.35 10.02
N ILE A 68 4.55 4.58 9.92
CA ILE A 68 4.39 5.44 8.75
C ILE A 68 5.05 4.79 7.52
N ALA A 69 6.25 4.23 7.66
CA ALA A 69 6.95 3.54 6.57
C ALA A 69 6.15 2.35 6.03
N VAL A 70 5.54 1.55 6.90
CA VAL A 70 4.63 0.47 6.48
C VAL A 70 3.45 1.03 5.68
N GLY A 71 2.83 2.12 6.13
CA GLY A 71 1.77 2.81 5.38
C GLY A 71 2.22 3.23 3.98
N MET A 72 3.40 3.85 3.86
CA MET A 72 3.96 4.25 2.56
C MET A 72 4.22 3.05 1.63
N ILE A 73 4.73 1.94 2.16
CA ILE A 73 4.96 0.70 1.40
C ILE A 73 3.63 0.13 0.88
N ILE A 74 2.58 0.10 1.72
CA ILE A 74 1.25 -0.36 1.30
C ILE A 74 0.71 0.52 0.16
N ALA A 75 0.84 1.84 0.26
CA ALA A 75 0.40 2.78 -0.77
C ALA A 75 1.15 2.58 -2.10
N ALA A 76 2.49 2.53 -2.05
CA ALA A 76 3.33 2.34 -3.22
C ALA A 76 3.02 0.99 -3.90
N GLY A 77 2.92 -0.07 -3.11
CA GLY A 77 2.61 -1.38 -3.63
C GLY A 77 1.18 -1.47 -4.21
N ALA A 78 0.20 -0.80 -3.61
CA ALA A 78 -1.16 -0.73 -4.17
C ALA A 78 -1.16 -0.10 -5.56
N ALA A 79 -0.40 0.98 -5.76
CA ALA A 79 -0.24 1.64 -7.05
C ALA A 79 0.46 0.74 -8.07
N VAL A 80 1.55 0.08 -7.69
CA VAL A 80 2.28 -0.87 -8.56
C VAL A 80 1.39 -2.04 -8.98
N ARG A 81 0.67 -2.65 -8.02
CA ARG A 81 -0.27 -3.73 -8.29
C ARG A 81 -1.37 -3.27 -9.25
N TRP A 82 -1.96 -2.09 -8.99
CA TRP A 82 -3.02 -1.54 -9.84
C TRP A 82 -2.54 -1.37 -11.29
N MET A 83 -1.36 -0.77 -11.49
CA MET A 83 -0.76 -0.57 -12.82
C MET A 83 -0.47 -1.91 -13.53
N ASN A 84 0.12 -2.88 -12.81
CA ASN A 84 0.47 -4.19 -13.38
C ASN A 84 -0.77 -4.99 -13.80
N VAL A 85 -1.83 -4.96 -12.99
CA VAL A 85 -3.10 -5.65 -13.29
C VAL A 85 -3.81 -4.96 -14.46
N GLU A 86 -3.89 -3.63 -14.47
CA GLU A 86 -4.50 -2.86 -15.56
C GLU A 86 -3.77 -3.09 -16.89
N ARG A 87 -2.44 -3.11 -16.88
CA ARG A 87 -1.62 -3.43 -18.06
C ARG A 87 -1.83 -4.87 -18.53
N ALA A 88 -1.84 -5.85 -17.62
CA ALA A 88 -2.07 -7.24 -17.98
C ALA A 88 -3.46 -7.46 -18.60
N MET A 89 -4.50 -6.79 -18.07
CA MET A 89 -5.85 -6.82 -18.64
C MET A 89 -5.89 -6.24 -20.06
N ARG A 90 -5.18 -5.13 -20.30
CA ARG A 90 -5.10 -4.48 -21.63
C ARG A 90 -4.35 -5.31 -22.67
N GLU A 91 -3.33 -6.04 -22.24
CA GLU A 91 -2.51 -6.93 -23.09
C GLU A 91 -3.10 -8.35 -23.20
N GLN A 92 -4.29 -8.62 -22.63
CA GLN A 92 -4.92 -9.95 -22.53
C GLN A 92 -3.98 -11.05 -21.98
N LYS A 93 -3.06 -10.66 -21.08
CA LYS A 93 -2.10 -11.56 -20.43
C LYS A 93 -2.69 -12.18 -19.17
N PRO A 94 -2.21 -13.37 -18.75
CA PRO A 94 -2.60 -13.95 -17.47
C PRO A 94 -2.32 -12.96 -16.34
N LEU A 95 -3.28 -12.85 -15.42
CA LEU A 95 -3.21 -11.89 -14.33
C LEU A 95 -1.99 -12.18 -13.44
N PRO A 96 -1.15 -11.17 -13.13
CA PRO A 96 0.03 -11.37 -12.32
C PRO A 96 -0.36 -11.82 -10.91
N VAL A 97 0.29 -12.87 -10.42
CA VAL A 97 0.12 -13.35 -9.05
C VAL A 97 0.50 -12.20 -8.10
N PRO A 98 -0.35 -11.83 -7.13
CA PRO A 98 -0.12 -10.65 -6.30
C PRO A 98 1.02 -10.88 -5.29
N ALA A 99 2.26 -10.76 -5.76
CA ALA A 99 3.50 -10.89 -4.97
C ALA A 99 3.61 -9.83 -3.84
N ILE A 100 2.77 -8.80 -3.87
CA ILE A 100 2.65 -7.82 -2.80
C ILE A 100 2.10 -8.41 -1.49
N ILE A 101 1.28 -9.46 -1.58
CA ILE A 101 0.68 -10.12 -0.41
C ILE A 101 1.77 -10.72 0.48
N PRO A 102 2.66 -11.62 0.00
CA PRO A 102 3.72 -12.17 0.84
C PRO A 102 4.68 -11.09 1.34
N PHE A 103 4.99 -10.07 0.53
CA PHE A 103 5.86 -8.97 0.97
C PHE A 103 5.27 -8.18 2.14
N LEU A 104 3.98 -7.79 2.07
CA LEU A 104 3.32 -7.10 3.17
C LEU A 104 3.13 -8.00 4.39
N SER A 105 2.84 -9.29 4.21
CA SER A 105 2.75 -10.23 5.32
C SER A 105 4.08 -10.36 6.06
N ILE A 106 5.20 -10.43 5.34
CA ILE A 106 6.55 -10.46 5.93
C ILE A 106 6.86 -9.13 6.62
N ALA A 107 6.60 -7.99 5.96
CA ALA A 107 6.83 -6.68 6.55
C ALA A 107 6.02 -6.45 7.83
N ALA A 108 4.75 -6.87 7.85
CA ALA A 108 3.88 -6.80 9.02
C ALA A 108 4.31 -7.79 10.13
N LEU A 109 4.84 -8.96 9.78
CA LEU A 109 5.40 -9.89 10.75
C LEU A 109 6.65 -9.31 11.42
N VAL A 110 7.58 -8.79 10.62
CA VAL A 110 8.82 -8.15 11.11
C VAL A 110 8.50 -6.92 11.95
N ALA A 111 7.55 -6.09 11.51
CA ALA A 111 6.99 -5.00 12.28
C ALA A 111 6.56 -5.42 13.69
N SER A 112 5.69 -6.43 13.74
CA SER A 112 5.06 -6.87 14.97
C SER A 112 6.10 -7.49 15.90
N ALA A 113 7.04 -8.25 15.36
CA ALA A 113 8.16 -8.81 16.11
C ALA A 113 9.08 -7.72 16.68
N ALA A 114 9.45 -6.71 15.88
CA ALA A 114 10.31 -5.61 16.33
C ALA A 114 9.66 -4.78 17.45
N VAL A 115 8.37 -4.46 17.30
CA VAL A 115 7.60 -3.76 18.34
C VAL A 115 7.49 -4.61 19.61
N MET A 116 7.22 -5.91 19.48
CA MET A 116 7.15 -6.84 20.62
C MET A 116 8.49 -6.90 21.37
N VAL A 117 9.60 -7.03 20.65
CA VAL A 117 10.95 -7.04 21.25
C VAL A 117 11.26 -5.73 21.96
N LEU A 118 10.94 -4.58 21.34
CA LEU A 118 11.13 -3.27 21.97
C LEU A 118 10.34 -3.14 23.28
N ILE A 119 9.09 -3.60 23.31
CA ILE A 119 8.25 -3.55 24.52
C ILE A 119 8.80 -4.46 25.62
N VAL A 120 9.33 -5.64 25.28
CA VAL A 120 9.83 -6.62 26.26
C VAL A 120 11.17 -6.22 26.88
N ILE A 121 12.00 -5.48 26.13
CA ILE A 121 13.35 -5.08 26.58
C ILE A 121 13.32 -3.77 27.41
N GLN A 122 12.25 -2.98 27.31
CA GLN A 122 12.00 -1.82 28.19
C GLN A 122 11.41 -2.23 29.54
#